data_AF-A0A8S2P115-F1
#
_entry.id   AF-A0A8S2P115-F1
#
_cell.length_a   1.000
_cell.length_b   1.000
_cell.length_c   1.000
_cell.angle_alpha   90.00
_cell.angle_beta   90.00
_cell.angle_gamma   90.00
#
_symmetry.space_group_name_H-M   'P 1'
#
loop_
_entity.id
_entity.type
_entity.pdbx_description
1 polymer ?
#
loop_
_entity_poly.entity_id
_entity_poly.type
_entity_poly.pdbx_seq_one_letter_code
_entity_poly.pdbx_strand_id
1 'polypeptide(L)'
;MYYLSEKGERVYTFKKVDPLGNPTQSAHPAKFSPDDQYSRQRLKLKTRYRLLLTQTPLAKSLRRIEDALGSNITQTWEFDLNPAELKYLPYEQVQVLELIRTENKICNKIVTVFAALCCECQFLVHECERKYLPAILFFGEGEQDAKEQQQTYFAHFVSLLQDLSCYVNRCNEVVVNILQQLSALYTQPGIQNGRSIRLMDVSDLHLAIVYDHLGDLLRCLITLDECFRANAQVAEKCPAFKRIITSIKNNVDKVQIDLSRLPSFEKILAVLEGQLLDGRIFQNCIEQIFDTTVIVTKNPLLQEEFALMIRQLLSTIEPKLGEFHELDGRLKYVGVCALFCLHYQLYRVDDKRQFKAIWDVYKKIPIVHLCGNISWAASRFLLEKYPQFSRLLDKKAIQAVEQQRITYLQSKESSLTK
;
A
#
# COMPACT_ATOMS: atom_id res chain seq x y z
N MET A 1 19.64 43.72 5.37
CA MET A 1 20.46 42.51 5.63
C MET A 1 21.40 42.82 6.78
N TYR A 2 22.09 41.85 7.36
CA TYR A 2 23.09 42.08 8.39
C TYR A 2 24.25 41.08 8.26
N TYR A 3 25.40 41.43 8.81
CA TYR A 3 26.50 40.51 9.09
C TYR A 3 26.91 40.63 10.55
N LEU A 4 27.71 39.69 11.05
CA LEU A 4 28.21 39.73 12.42
C LEU A 4 29.56 40.44 12.46
N SER A 5 29.74 41.38 13.38
CA SER A 5 31.04 41.97 13.67
C SER A 5 31.97 40.93 14.32
N GLU A 6 33.26 41.23 14.41
CA GLU A 6 34.24 40.39 15.11
C GLU A 6 33.89 40.14 16.60
N LYS A 7 33.03 40.98 17.18
CA LYS A 7 32.50 40.85 18.55
C LYS A 7 31.18 40.10 18.62
N GLY A 8 30.67 39.58 17.48
CA GLY A 8 29.41 38.84 17.39
C GLY A 8 28.16 39.72 17.34
N GLU A 9 28.29 41.03 17.14
CA GLU A 9 27.16 41.96 17.10
C GLU A 9 26.61 42.11 15.68
N ARG A 10 25.29 42.29 15.53
CA ARG A 10 24.66 42.46 14.22
C ARG A 10 24.93 43.86 13.66
N VAL A 11 25.62 43.91 12.52
CA VAL A 11 25.84 45.12 11.75
C VAL A 11 24.92 45.10 10.53
N TYR A 12 23.96 46.01 10.49
CA TYR A 12 22.97 46.08 9.42
C TYR A 12 23.53 46.78 8.18
N THR A 13 23.25 46.22 7.01
CA THR A 13 23.72 46.74 5.72
C THR A 13 22.72 46.44 4.60
N PHE A 14 22.78 47.26 3.57
CA PHE A 14 22.06 47.06 2.29
C PHE A 14 22.94 46.39 1.23
N LYS A 15 24.24 46.28 1.45
CA LYS A 15 25.14 45.55 0.55
C LYS A 15 24.88 44.05 0.69
N LYS A 16 24.92 43.33 -0.43
CA LYS A 16 24.72 41.87 -0.45
C LYS A 16 25.92 41.09 0.12
N VAL A 17 27.08 41.74 0.16
CA VAL A 17 28.34 41.19 0.68
C VAL A 17 28.87 42.07 1.81
N ASP A 18 29.49 41.43 2.79
CA ASP A 18 30.16 42.07 3.91
C ASP A 18 31.57 42.58 3.50
N PRO A 19 32.28 43.32 4.37
CA PRO A 19 33.64 43.80 4.08
C PRO A 19 34.69 42.71 3.86
N LEU A 20 34.41 41.46 4.23
CA LEU A 20 35.27 40.29 4.05
C LEU A 20 34.88 39.46 2.80
N GLY A 21 33.87 39.89 2.05
CA GLY A 21 33.39 39.23 0.84
C GLY A 21 32.33 38.14 1.07
N ASN A 22 31.87 37.91 2.30
CA ASN A 22 30.84 36.92 2.59
C ASN A 22 29.43 37.48 2.36
N PRO A 23 28.45 36.64 1.96
CA PRO A 23 27.08 37.07 1.77
C PRO A 23 26.40 37.48 3.10
N THR A 24 25.71 38.61 3.06
CA THR A 24 24.97 39.14 4.22
C THR A 24 23.66 38.39 4.46
N GLN A 25 23.26 38.24 5.73
CA GLN A 25 22.07 37.50 6.17
C GLN A 25 20.82 38.40 6.16
N SER A 26 19.64 37.81 5.95
CA SER A 26 18.38 38.57 6.03
C SER A 26 18.13 39.06 7.45
N ALA A 27 17.91 40.37 7.59
CA ALA A 27 17.56 41.01 8.87
C ALA A 27 16.08 40.86 9.22
N HIS A 28 15.26 40.35 8.30
CA HIS A 28 13.85 40.12 8.54
C HIS A 28 13.62 38.69 9.03
N PRO A 29 12.86 38.48 10.11
CA PRO A 29 12.34 37.15 10.43
C PRO A 29 11.51 36.66 9.24
N ALA A 30 11.56 35.35 8.98
CA ALA A 30 10.87 34.72 7.86
C ALA A 30 9.40 35.17 7.83
N LYS A 31 9.07 36.09 6.92
CA LYS A 31 7.69 36.52 6.71
C LYS A 31 7.04 35.56 5.73
N PHE A 32 5.82 35.16 6.09
CA PHE A 32 4.81 34.60 5.22
C PHE A 32 4.90 35.23 3.82
N SER A 33 5.02 34.41 2.77
CA SER A 33 4.90 34.91 1.40
C SER A 33 3.42 35.17 1.13
N PRO A 34 3.00 36.42 0.85
CA PRO A 34 1.60 36.75 0.57
C PRO A 34 1.04 36.04 -0.67
N ASP A 35 1.91 35.54 -1.56
CA ASP A 35 1.54 34.90 -2.82
C ASP A 35 1.15 33.42 -2.69
N ASP A 36 1.38 32.78 -1.53
CA ASP A 36 0.93 31.41 -1.29
C ASP A 36 -0.46 31.41 -0.63
N GLN A 37 -1.49 31.52 -1.47
CA GLN A 37 -2.91 31.53 -1.08
C GLN A 37 -3.29 30.33 -0.19
N TYR A 38 -2.55 29.22 -0.26
CA TYR A 38 -2.80 27.99 0.50
C TYR A 38 -1.76 27.70 1.59
N SER A 39 -0.88 28.64 1.89
CA SER A 39 0.18 28.50 2.91
C SER A 39 -0.37 28.08 4.27
N ARG A 40 -1.51 28.66 4.69
CA ARG A 40 -2.19 28.33 5.95
C ARG A 40 -2.68 26.88 5.97
N GLN A 41 -3.27 26.42 4.86
CA GLN A 41 -3.77 25.05 4.69
C GLN A 41 -2.60 24.07 4.66
N ARG A 42 -1.51 24.41 3.98
CA ARG A 42 -0.28 23.62 3.90
C ARG A 42 0.39 23.45 5.26
N LEU A 43 0.51 24.54 6.03
CA LEU A 43 0.99 24.50 7.42
C LEU A 43 0.09 23.64 8.30
N LYS A 44 -1.24 23.80 8.22
CA LYS A 44 -2.20 22.97 8.96
C LYS A 44 -2.07 21.48 8.62
N LEU A 45 -1.92 21.15 7.33
CA LEU A 45 -1.76 19.78 6.86
C LEU A 45 -0.43 19.18 7.34
N LYS A 46 0.68 19.92 7.19
CA LYS A 46 1.99 19.54 7.73
C LYS A 46 1.95 19.34 9.25
N THR A 47 1.25 20.20 9.98
CA THR A 47 1.10 20.07 11.44
C THR A 47 0.35 18.80 11.82
N ARG A 48 -0.75 18.48 11.11
CA ARG A 48 -1.57 17.28 11.33
C ARG A 48 -0.80 15.99 11.10
N TYR A 49 0.02 15.93 10.06
CA TYR A 49 0.84 14.76 9.73
C TYR A 49 2.21 14.72 10.43
N ARG A 50 2.47 15.64 11.38
CA ARG A 50 3.73 15.73 12.14
C ARG A 50 4.97 16.02 11.29
N LEU A 51 4.82 16.81 10.24
CA LEU A 51 5.84 17.09 9.23
C LEU A 51 6.57 18.43 9.44
N LEU A 52 6.25 19.20 10.50
CA LEU A 52 6.95 20.45 10.78
C LEU A 52 8.30 20.21 11.48
N LEU A 53 9.33 20.99 11.14
CA LEU A 53 10.62 20.97 11.83
C LEU A 53 10.50 21.28 13.33
N THR A 54 9.49 22.04 13.74
CA THR A 54 9.17 22.31 15.15
C THR A 54 8.62 21.10 15.89
N GLN A 55 8.37 19.96 15.22
CA GLN A 55 7.90 18.71 15.80
C GLN A 55 9.02 17.63 15.87
N THR A 56 10.27 18.02 15.58
CA THR A 56 11.48 17.17 15.64
C THR A 56 11.88 16.76 17.08
N PRO A 57 12.83 15.82 17.27
CA PRO A 57 13.09 15.18 18.56
C PRO A 57 13.40 16.14 19.73
N LEU A 58 14.03 17.28 19.45
CA LEU A 58 14.33 18.30 20.46
C LEU A 58 13.06 18.94 21.03
N ALA A 59 12.05 19.18 20.18
CA ALA A 59 10.75 19.66 20.59
C ALA A 59 9.93 18.57 21.29
N LYS A 60 10.13 17.28 20.95
CA LYS A 60 9.59 16.15 21.74
C LYS A 60 10.18 16.09 23.14
N SER A 61 11.46 16.39 23.31
CA SER A 61 12.10 16.43 24.63
C SER A 61 11.57 17.58 25.48
N LEU A 62 11.42 18.77 24.88
CA LEU A 62 10.81 19.92 25.55
C LEU A 62 9.33 19.67 25.90
N ARG A 63 8.57 19.06 24.99
CA ARG A 63 7.17 18.68 25.23
C ARG A 63 7.03 17.59 26.27
N ARG A 64 7.97 16.63 26.34
CA ARG A 64 8.04 15.65 27.44
C ARG A 64 8.35 16.29 28.79
N ILE A 65 9.18 17.33 28.81
CA ILE A 65 9.45 18.12 30.03
C ILE A 65 8.21 18.93 30.41
N GLU A 66 7.51 19.51 29.44
CA GLU A 66 6.25 20.25 29.62
C GLU A 66 5.10 19.33 30.10
N ASP A 67 4.97 18.14 29.51
CA ASP A 67 4.02 17.09 29.90
C ASP A 67 4.34 16.50 31.29
N ALA A 68 5.63 16.42 31.65
CA ALA A 68 6.06 15.98 32.98
C ALA A 68 5.86 17.06 34.06
N LEU A 69 5.86 18.34 33.68
CA LEU A 69 5.62 19.48 34.56
C LEU A 69 4.11 19.82 34.69
N GLY A 70 3.29 19.43 33.72
CA GLY A 70 1.84 19.73 33.65
C GLY A 70 0.96 18.58 34.13
N SER A 71 1.06 18.18 35.40
CA SER A 71 0.33 17.03 35.95
C SER A 71 -1.20 17.18 36.08
N ASN A 72 -1.85 18.23 35.56
CA ASN A 72 -3.31 18.41 35.75
C ASN A 72 -4.04 19.37 34.81
N ILE A 73 -3.72 19.44 33.51
CA ILE A 73 -4.62 20.10 32.56
C ILE A 73 -4.79 19.23 31.31
N THR A 74 -6.00 18.68 31.19
CA THR A 74 -6.64 18.19 29.97
C THR A 74 -6.00 18.76 28.70
N GLN A 75 -5.58 17.88 27.78
CA GLN A 75 -5.19 18.25 26.42
C GLN A 75 -6.20 19.27 25.87
N THR A 76 -5.80 20.53 25.80
CA THR A 76 -6.67 21.61 25.32
C THR A 76 -7.04 21.26 23.88
N TRP A 77 -8.32 20.99 23.66
CA TRP A 77 -8.84 20.58 22.37
C TRP A 77 -8.76 21.77 21.40
N GLU A 78 -7.77 21.76 20.50
CA GLU A 78 -7.62 22.80 19.47
C GLU A 78 -8.51 22.50 18.25
N PHE A 79 -9.64 23.22 18.16
CA PHE A 79 -10.65 23.11 17.10
C PHE A 79 -10.07 23.20 15.67
N ASP A 80 -8.99 23.96 15.49
CA ASP A 80 -8.33 24.18 14.19
C ASP A 80 -7.42 23.04 13.73
N LEU A 81 -6.95 22.19 14.66
CA LEU A 81 -5.96 21.13 14.43
C LEU A 81 -6.58 19.73 14.57
N ASN A 82 -7.53 19.59 15.49
CA ASN A 82 -8.27 18.37 15.78
C ASN A 82 -9.76 18.56 15.46
N PRO A 83 -10.18 18.66 14.18
CA PRO A 83 -11.60 18.46 13.89
C PRO A 83 -11.95 17.08 14.44
N ALA A 84 -13.08 16.98 15.15
CA ALA A 84 -13.51 15.75 15.80
C ALA A 84 -13.25 14.53 14.90
N GLU A 85 -12.26 13.70 15.26
CA GLU A 85 -12.06 12.41 14.61
C GLU A 85 -13.11 11.47 15.19
N LEU A 86 -14.27 11.44 14.55
CA LEU A 86 -15.28 10.43 14.83
C LEU A 86 -14.74 9.10 14.32
N LYS A 87 -14.08 8.35 15.21
CA LYS A 87 -13.64 6.98 14.93
C LYS A 87 -14.86 6.06 14.97
N TYR A 88 -15.50 5.89 13.82
CA TYR A 88 -16.56 4.91 13.61
C TYR A 88 -16.01 3.48 13.44
N LEU A 89 -15.06 3.08 14.27
CA LEU A 89 -14.63 1.70 14.28
C LEU A 89 -15.64 0.90 15.11
N PRO A 90 -16.27 -0.14 14.55
CA PRO A 90 -17.11 -1.02 15.33
C PRO A 90 -16.26 -1.61 16.47
N TYR A 91 -16.69 -1.37 17.71
CA TYR A 91 -16.07 -1.94 18.89
C TYR A 91 -16.88 -3.16 19.31
N GLU A 92 -16.43 -4.33 18.90
CA GLU A 92 -17.05 -5.61 19.25
C GLU A 92 -16.43 -6.14 20.55
N GLN A 93 -17.25 -6.40 21.56
CA GLN A 93 -16.80 -6.95 22.85
C GLN A 93 -16.78 -8.49 22.85
N VAL A 94 -17.35 -9.10 21.82
CA VAL A 94 -17.50 -10.55 21.68
C VAL A 94 -16.34 -11.11 20.85
N GLN A 95 -15.73 -12.20 21.31
CA GLN A 95 -14.69 -12.87 20.53
C GLN A 95 -15.30 -13.66 19.37
N VAL A 96 -14.60 -13.78 18.25
CA VAL A 96 -15.04 -14.58 17.09
C VAL A 96 -15.43 -16.02 17.49
N LEU A 97 -14.70 -16.62 18.43
CA LEU A 97 -14.98 -17.96 18.97
C LEU A 97 -16.33 -18.05 19.70
N GLU A 98 -16.79 -16.95 20.30
CA GLU A 98 -18.05 -16.90 21.03
C GLU A 98 -19.26 -16.81 20.09
N LEU A 99 -19.07 -16.28 18.87
CA LEU A 99 -20.09 -16.16 17.82
C LEU A 99 -20.32 -17.48 17.07
N ILE A 100 -19.35 -18.40 17.06
CA ILE A 100 -19.40 -19.64 16.29
C ILE A 100 -19.90 -20.78 17.20
N ARG A 101 -21.22 -20.93 17.27
CA ARG A 101 -21.87 -21.97 18.07
C ARG A 101 -22.86 -22.78 17.23
N THR A 102 -22.38 -23.88 16.66
CA THR A 102 -23.25 -24.91 16.05
C THR A 102 -23.02 -26.27 16.71
N GLU A 103 -23.95 -27.21 16.54
CA GLU A 103 -23.81 -28.59 17.02
C GLU A 103 -22.70 -29.35 16.28
N ASN A 104 -22.36 -28.92 15.06
CA ASN A 104 -21.34 -29.55 14.23
C ASN A 104 -19.94 -29.01 14.56
N LYS A 105 -19.17 -29.80 15.31
CA LYS A 105 -17.79 -29.46 15.71
C LYS A 105 -16.84 -29.26 14.52
N ILE A 106 -17.06 -29.94 13.39
CA ILE A 106 -16.23 -29.79 12.19
C ILE A 106 -16.54 -28.43 11.54
N CYS A 107 -17.82 -28.10 11.39
CA CYS A 107 -18.27 -26.80 10.90
C CYS A 107 -17.71 -25.65 11.76
N ASN A 108 -17.82 -25.75 13.09
CA ASN A 108 -17.26 -24.73 13.99
C ASN A 108 -15.76 -24.50 13.77
N LYS A 109 -14.98 -25.58 13.57
CA LYS A 109 -13.54 -25.47 13.28
C LYS A 109 -13.28 -24.76 11.95
N ILE A 110 -13.98 -25.16 10.89
CA ILE A 110 -13.84 -24.57 9.56
C ILE A 110 -14.16 -23.08 9.61
N VAL A 111 -15.32 -22.72 10.15
CA VAL A 111 -15.75 -21.32 10.27
C VAL A 111 -14.78 -20.53 11.14
N THR A 112 -14.28 -21.10 12.24
CA THR A 112 -13.28 -20.43 13.11
C THR A 112 -12.00 -20.09 12.36
N VAL A 113 -11.46 -21.04 11.60
CA VAL A 113 -10.23 -20.86 10.84
C VAL A 113 -10.41 -19.78 9.78
N PHE A 114 -11.47 -19.86 8.97
CA PHE A 114 -11.71 -18.87 7.92
C PHE A 114 -12.09 -17.49 8.48
N ALA A 115 -12.86 -17.42 9.57
CA ALA A 115 -13.15 -16.15 10.22
C ALA A 115 -11.87 -15.48 10.77
N ALA A 116 -11.00 -16.24 11.41
CA ALA A 116 -9.71 -15.72 11.89
C ALA A 116 -8.82 -15.21 10.74
N LEU A 117 -8.77 -15.95 9.62
CA LEU A 117 -8.05 -15.51 8.42
C LEU A 117 -8.67 -14.25 7.78
N CYS A 118 -9.99 -14.14 7.76
CA CYS A 118 -10.69 -12.94 7.28
C CYS A 118 -10.37 -11.72 8.15
N CYS A 119 -10.39 -11.87 9.48
CA CYS A 119 -9.99 -10.83 10.41
C CYS A 119 -8.54 -10.40 10.21
N GLU A 120 -7.63 -11.35 9.98
CA GLU A 120 -6.22 -11.05 9.69
C GLU A 120 -6.07 -10.26 8.38
N CYS A 121 -6.76 -10.67 7.30
CA CYS A 121 -6.78 -9.91 6.05
C CYS A 121 -7.28 -8.48 6.28
N GLN A 122 -8.38 -8.32 7.03
CA GLN A 122 -8.93 -7.00 7.33
C GLN A 122 -7.96 -6.13 8.13
N PHE A 123 -7.26 -6.71 9.11
CA PHE A 123 -6.22 -6.01 9.88
C PHE A 123 -5.08 -5.55 8.98
N LEU A 124 -4.57 -6.42 8.10
CA LEU A 124 -3.48 -6.09 7.17
C LEU A 124 -3.90 -5.00 6.17
N VAL A 125 -5.11 -5.09 5.60
CA VAL A 125 -5.67 -4.06 4.73
C VAL A 125 -5.72 -2.71 5.44
N HIS A 126 -6.21 -2.69 6.68
CA HIS A 126 -6.26 -1.47 7.49
C HIS A 126 -4.86 -0.91 7.79
N GLU A 127 -3.90 -1.76 8.15
CA GLU A 127 -2.52 -1.33 8.38
C GLU A 127 -1.90 -0.72 7.10
N CYS A 128 -2.10 -1.36 5.94
CA CYS A 128 -1.65 -0.85 4.65
C CYS A 128 -2.15 0.57 4.37
N GLU A 129 -3.47 0.75 4.45
CA GLU A 129 -4.14 2.00 4.10
C GLU A 129 -3.79 3.14 5.07
N ARG A 130 -3.54 2.82 6.35
CA ARG A 130 -3.29 3.83 7.39
C ARG A 130 -1.81 4.18 7.57
N LYS A 131 -0.91 3.21 7.40
CA LYS A 131 0.51 3.35 7.72
C LYS A 131 1.37 3.47 6.48
N TYR A 132 1.23 2.55 5.53
CA TYR A 132 2.18 2.39 4.44
C TYR A 132 1.83 3.24 3.21
N LEU A 133 0.57 3.22 2.74
CA LEU A 133 0.16 3.99 1.56
C LEU A 133 0.43 5.50 1.71
N PRO A 134 0.03 6.17 2.81
CA PRO A 134 0.30 7.60 2.96
C PRO A 134 1.80 7.89 3.03
N ALA A 135 2.57 7.04 3.71
CA ALA A 135 4.01 7.24 3.87
C ALA A 135 4.77 7.12 2.54
N ILE A 136 4.34 6.24 1.63
CA ILE A 136 4.92 6.11 0.29
C ILE A 136 4.47 7.27 -0.61
N LEU A 137 3.19 7.64 -0.58
CA LEU A 137 2.64 8.70 -1.44
C LEU A 137 3.28 10.07 -1.14
N PHE A 138 3.44 10.41 0.14
CA PHE A 138 4.01 11.70 0.55
C PHE A 138 5.54 11.69 0.63
N PHE A 139 6.20 10.58 0.29
CA PHE A 139 7.66 10.52 0.34
C PHE A 139 8.27 11.51 -0.68
N GLY A 140 9.11 12.42 -0.20
CA GLY A 140 9.73 13.48 -1.00
C GLY A 140 8.92 14.77 -1.10
N GLU A 141 7.70 14.83 -0.57
CA GLU A 141 6.93 16.07 -0.56
C GLU A 141 7.43 17.04 0.53
N GLY A 142 7.80 18.26 0.11
CA GLY A 142 8.15 19.35 1.03
C GLY A 142 9.62 19.45 1.40
N GLU A 143 10.53 18.87 0.62
CA GLU A 143 11.97 19.07 0.78
C GLU A 143 12.37 20.53 0.63
N GLN A 144 13.17 21.03 1.58
CA GLN A 144 13.93 22.27 1.45
C GLN A 144 15.36 21.93 0.99
N ASP A 145 15.97 22.82 0.19
CA ASP A 145 17.18 22.63 -0.65
C ASP A 145 18.47 22.11 0.02
N ALA A 146 18.47 21.80 1.32
CA ALA A 146 19.66 21.33 2.02
C ALA A 146 19.95 19.84 1.73
N LYS A 147 20.95 19.57 0.89
CA LYS A 147 21.44 18.23 0.52
C LYS A 147 21.70 17.29 1.71
N GLU A 148 22.13 17.82 2.86
CA GLU A 148 22.40 17.04 4.07
C GLU A 148 21.13 16.51 4.75
N GLN A 149 20.02 17.25 4.67
CA GLN A 149 18.74 16.83 5.23
C GLN A 149 18.10 15.73 4.35
N GLN A 150 18.24 15.84 3.03
CA GLN A 150 17.73 14.85 2.05
C GLN A 150 18.28 13.44 2.30
N GLN A 151 19.56 13.32 2.67
CA GLN A 151 20.22 12.03 2.95
C GLN A 151 19.68 11.36 4.22
N THR A 152 19.33 12.17 5.21
CA THR A 152 18.79 11.70 6.49
C THR A 152 17.35 11.21 6.33
N TYR A 153 16.56 11.80 5.43
CA TYR A 153 15.19 11.36 5.16
C TYR A 153 15.12 9.98 4.52
N PHE A 154 15.99 9.68 3.55
CA PHE A 154 16.02 8.35 2.95
C PHE A 154 16.45 7.28 3.97
N ALA A 155 17.37 7.60 4.89
CA ALA A 155 17.74 6.66 5.96
C ALA A 155 16.54 6.29 6.86
N HIS A 156 15.68 7.24 7.22
CA HIS A 156 14.44 6.94 7.96
C HIS A 156 13.43 6.17 7.09
N PHE A 157 13.40 6.45 5.79
CA PHE A 157 12.56 5.71 4.85
C PHE A 157 13.00 4.26 4.71
N VAL A 158 14.30 3.94 4.81
CA VAL A 158 14.79 2.55 4.83
C VAL A 158 14.20 1.76 6.00
N SER A 159 14.06 2.36 7.19
CA SER A 159 13.39 1.70 8.33
C SER A 159 11.92 1.39 8.02
N LEU A 160 11.21 2.33 7.38
CA LEU A 160 9.84 2.08 6.92
C LEU A 160 9.79 0.97 5.86
N LEU A 161 10.75 0.94 4.92
CA LEU A 161 10.83 -0.12 3.90
C LEU A 161 11.10 -1.49 4.55
N GLN A 162 11.92 -1.55 5.59
CA GLN A 162 12.12 -2.77 6.36
C GLN A 162 10.83 -3.23 7.04
N ASP A 163 10.13 -2.33 7.73
CA ASP A 163 8.83 -2.64 8.33
C ASP A 163 7.79 -3.06 7.28
N LEU A 164 7.84 -2.47 6.09
CA LEU A 164 6.97 -2.83 4.97
C LEU A 164 7.32 -4.21 4.39
N SER A 165 8.60 -4.58 4.32
CA SER A 165 9.03 -5.92 3.92
C SER A 165 8.47 -6.99 4.86
N CYS A 166 8.49 -6.74 6.18
CA CYS A 166 7.84 -7.62 7.16
C CYS A 166 6.32 -7.71 6.93
N TYR A 167 5.65 -6.58 6.69
CA TYR A 167 4.23 -6.56 6.35
C TYR A 167 3.92 -7.37 5.07
N VAL A 168 4.70 -7.21 4.01
CA VAL A 168 4.53 -7.96 2.75
C VAL A 168 4.73 -9.46 2.98
N ASN A 169 5.75 -9.84 3.75
CA ASN A 169 5.96 -11.25 4.13
C ASN A 169 4.77 -11.80 4.92
N ARG A 170 4.17 -11.00 5.81
CA ARG A 170 2.97 -11.40 6.53
C ARG A 170 1.77 -11.61 5.61
N CYS A 171 1.55 -10.70 4.65
CA CYS A 171 0.50 -10.87 3.63
C CYS A 171 0.70 -12.16 2.84
N ASN A 172 1.94 -12.44 2.45
CA ASN A 172 2.34 -13.63 1.71
C ASN A 172 1.99 -14.92 2.48
N GLU A 173 2.34 -15.00 3.77
CA GLU A 173 1.99 -16.12 4.65
C GLU A 173 0.47 -16.32 4.76
N VAL A 174 -0.30 -15.24 4.90
CA VAL A 174 -1.76 -15.30 5.02
C VAL A 174 -2.40 -15.82 3.73
N VAL A 175 -1.94 -15.36 2.56
CA VAL A 175 -2.41 -15.84 1.26
C VAL A 175 -2.12 -17.34 1.09
N VAL A 176 -0.91 -17.79 1.44
CA VAL A 176 -0.55 -19.21 1.40
C VAL A 176 -1.46 -20.02 2.34
N ASN A 177 -1.67 -19.55 3.57
CA ASN A 177 -2.50 -20.24 4.53
C ASN A 177 -3.96 -20.35 4.04
N ILE A 178 -4.56 -19.27 3.53
CA ILE A 178 -5.92 -19.30 2.97
C ILE A 178 -6.04 -20.37 1.88
N LEU A 179 -5.13 -20.39 0.91
CA LEU A 179 -5.18 -21.35 -0.19
C LEU A 179 -4.98 -22.79 0.27
N GLN A 180 -4.14 -23.01 1.28
CA GLN A 180 -3.93 -24.32 1.88
C GLN A 180 -5.15 -24.80 2.68
N GLN A 181 -5.78 -23.93 3.46
CA GLN A 181 -7.02 -24.27 4.17
C GLN A 181 -8.16 -24.56 3.18
N LEU A 182 -8.27 -23.77 2.12
CA LEU A 182 -9.23 -24.03 1.03
C LEU A 182 -8.93 -25.38 0.36
N SER A 183 -7.67 -25.67 0.02
CA SER A 183 -7.34 -26.96 -0.61
C SER A 183 -7.62 -28.15 0.30
N ALA A 184 -7.34 -28.03 1.60
CA ALA A 184 -7.68 -29.05 2.60
C ALA A 184 -9.19 -29.27 2.71
N LEU A 185 -9.99 -28.20 2.62
CA LEU A 185 -11.45 -28.27 2.64
C LEU A 185 -12.02 -28.94 1.38
N TYR A 186 -11.61 -28.48 0.20
CA TYR A 186 -12.04 -29.01 -1.09
C TYR A 186 -11.22 -30.22 -1.52
N THR A 187 -11.21 -31.26 -0.69
CA THR A 187 -10.51 -32.52 -0.99
C THR A 187 -11.43 -33.54 -1.65
N GLN A 188 -10.93 -34.25 -2.66
CA GLN A 188 -11.66 -35.33 -3.31
C GLN A 188 -12.04 -36.44 -2.32
N PRO A 189 -13.21 -37.08 -2.48
CA PRO A 189 -13.58 -38.25 -1.67
C PRO A 189 -12.52 -39.34 -1.86
N GLY A 190 -11.97 -39.83 -0.75
CA GLY A 190 -10.94 -40.86 -0.78
C GLY A 190 -10.70 -41.45 0.60
N ILE A 191 -10.00 -42.58 0.62
CA ILE A 191 -9.60 -43.28 1.84
C ILE A 191 -8.07 -43.28 1.90
N GLN A 192 -7.50 -42.69 2.96
CA GLN A 192 -6.09 -42.89 3.31
C GLN A 192 -6.04 -43.58 4.67
N ASN A 193 -5.25 -44.64 4.78
CA ASN A 193 -5.05 -45.40 6.03
C ASN A 193 -6.38 -45.80 6.71
N GLY A 194 -7.38 -46.20 5.93
CA GLY A 194 -8.69 -46.63 6.44
C GLY A 194 -9.61 -45.50 6.95
N ARG A 195 -9.24 -44.22 6.78
CA ARG A 195 -10.07 -43.06 7.16
C ARG A 195 -10.47 -42.25 5.93
N SER A 196 -11.70 -41.73 5.93
CA SER A 196 -12.14 -40.74 4.95
C SER A 196 -11.23 -39.52 5.06
N ILE A 197 -10.65 -39.12 3.93
CA ILE A 197 -9.84 -37.89 3.82
C ILE A 197 -10.77 -36.67 3.78
N ARG A 198 -12.00 -36.85 3.27
CA ARG A 198 -12.99 -35.78 3.14
C ARG A 198 -13.58 -35.46 4.51
N LEU A 199 -13.35 -34.22 4.96
CA LEU A 199 -13.82 -33.70 6.26
C LEU A 199 -15.35 -33.54 6.32
N MET A 200 -15.96 -33.00 5.26
CA MET A 200 -17.41 -32.85 5.12
C MET A 200 -17.82 -32.80 3.65
N ASP A 201 -19.13 -32.89 3.40
CA ASP A 201 -19.67 -32.54 2.09
C ASP A 201 -19.63 -31.03 1.86
N VAL A 202 -18.94 -30.61 0.79
CA VAL A 202 -18.68 -29.20 0.46
C VAL A 202 -19.28 -28.79 -0.89
N SER A 203 -20.11 -29.64 -1.50
CA SER A 203 -20.67 -29.41 -2.84
C SER A 203 -21.42 -28.08 -2.97
N ASP A 204 -22.10 -27.65 -1.90
CA ASP A 204 -22.88 -26.41 -1.84
C ASP A 204 -22.24 -25.33 -0.93
N LEU A 205 -20.98 -25.52 -0.54
CA LEU A 205 -20.29 -24.58 0.35
C LEU A 205 -19.50 -23.56 -0.49
N HIS A 206 -19.98 -22.32 -0.52
CA HIS A 206 -19.37 -21.21 -1.23
C HIS A 206 -18.90 -20.12 -0.24
N LEU A 207 -17.60 -20.06 0.03
CA LEU A 207 -17.02 -19.16 1.02
C LEU A 207 -16.76 -17.75 0.47
N ALA A 208 -17.80 -17.09 -0.04
CA ALA A 208 -17.69 -15.81 -0.76
C ALA A 208 -16.92 -14.71 0.00
N ILE A 209 -17.15 -14.60 1.30
CA ILE A 209 -16.50 -13.63 2.18
C ILE A 209 -14.98 -13.87 2.25
N VAL A 210 -14.53 -15.12 2.23
CA VAL A 210 -13.09 -15.45 2.25
C VAL A 210 -12.41 -14.94 0.98
N TYR A 211 -13.06 -15.11 -0.18
CA TYR A 211 -12.54 -14.59 -1.45
C TYR A 211 -12.60 -13.07 -1.51
N ASP A 212 -13.62 -12.42 -0.94
CA ASP A 212 -13.70 -10.96 -0.84
C ASP A 212 -12.50 -10.41 -0.05
N HIS A 213 -12.24 -10.94 1.15
CA HIS A 213 -11.09 -10.54 1.98
C HIS A 213 -9.73 -10.88 1.35
N LEU A 214 -9.61 -12.03 0.67
CA LEU A 214 -8.40 -12.37 -0.09
C LEU A 214 -8.19 -11.37 -1.24
N GLY A 215 -9.25 -11.01 -1.95
CA GLY A 215 -9.21 -10.00 -3.01
C GLY A 215 -8.78 -8.63 -2.48
N ASP A 216 -9.29 -8.20 -1.32
CA ASP A 216 -8.91 -6.94 -0.68
C ASP A 216 -7.43 -6.90 -0.28
N LEU A 217 -6.91 -8.01 0.26
CA LEU A 217 -5.49 -8.12 0.63
C LEU A 217 -4.60 -8.05 -0.62
N LEU A 218 -4.94 -8.78 -1.69
CA LEU A 218 -4.20 -8.76 -2.95
C LEU A 218 -4.26 -7.39 -3.63
N ARG A 219 -5.42 -6.69 -3.56
CA ARG A 219 -5.58 -5.31 -4.01
C ARG A 219 -4.62 -4.37 -3.28
N CYS A 220 -4.42 -4.53 -1.97
CA CYS A 220 -3.44 -3.74 -1.23
C CYS A 220 -2.03 -3.91 -1.77
N LEU A 221 -1.64 -5.14 -2.14
CA LEU A 221 -0.32 -5.41 -2.74
C LEU A 221 -0.18 -4.75 -4.13
N ILE A 222 -1.22 -4.80 -4.97
CA ILE A 222 -1.25 -4.08 -6.26
C ILE A 222 -1.13 -2.57 -6.03
N THR A 223 -1.82 -2.04 -5.02
CA THR A 223 -1.81 -0.62 -4.71
C THR A 223 -0.43 -0.17 -4.25
N LEU A 224 0.27 -0.97 -3.45
CA LEU A 224 1.66 -0.71 -3.08
C LEU A 224 2.59 -0.65 -4.30
N ASP A 225 2.48 -1.61 -5.22
CA ASP A 225 3.26 -1.61 -6.47
C ASP A 225 3.02 -0.33 -7.28
N GLU A 226 1.77 0.10 -7.45
CA GLU A 226 1.45 1.32 -8.20
C GLU A 226 1.89 2.60 -7.47
N CYS A 227 1.84 2.64 -6.13
CA CYS A 227 2.36 3.75 -5.34
C CYS A 227 3.87 3.91 -5.51
N PHE A 228 4.64 2.81 -5.44
CA PHE A 228 6.08 2.87 -5.68
C PHE A 228 6.41 3.27 -7.11
N ARG A 229 5.67 2.74 -8.09
CA ARG A 229 5.83 3.08 -9.50
C ARG A 229 5.55 4.55 -9.80
N ALA A 230 4.56 5.15 -9.13
CA ALA A 230 4.21 6.55 -9.31
C ALA A 230 5.17 7.52 -8.61
N ASN A 231 5.79 7.10 -7.50
CA ASN A 231 6.70 7.98 -6.76
C ASN A 231 8.12 7.98 -7.35
N ALA A 232 8.37 8.90 -8.30
CA ALA A 232 9.67 9.10 -8.92
C ALA A 232 10.80 9.44 -7.92
N GLN A 233 10.48 10.04 -6.76
CA GLN A 233 11.48 10.41 -5.75
C GLN A 233 12.10 9.18 -5.09
N VAL A 234 11.32 8.12 -4.88
CA VAL A 234 11.85 6.85 -4.33
C VAL A 234 12.86 6.24 -5.30
N ALA A 235 12.50 6.21 -6.60
CA ALA A 235 13.34 5.66 -7.66
C ALA A 235 14.66 6.44 -7.85
N GLU A 236 14.64 7.76 -7.68
CA GLU A 236 15.85 8.59 -7.76
C GLU A 236 16.74 8.48 -6.52
N LYS A 237 16.14 8.47 -5.32
CA LYS A 237 16.89 8.56 -4.06
C LYS A 237 17.52 7.26 -3.60
N CYS A 238 16.95 6.10 -3.97
CA CYS A 238 17.52 4.80 -3.62
C CYS A 238 18.95 4.60 -4.21
N PRO A 239 19.19 4.82 -5.52
CA PRO A 239 20.55 4.78 -6.07
C PRO A 239 21.49 5.82 -5.46
N ALA A 240 21.00 7.03 -5.17
CA ALA A 240 21.80 8.07 -4.54
C ALA A 240 22.27 7.66 -3.13
N PHE A 241 21.39 7.07 -2.33
CA PHE A 241 21.72 6.54 -1.01
C PHE A 241 22.74 5.40 -1.08
N LYS A 242 22.62 4.47 -2.05
CA LYS A 242 23.62 3.42 -2.28
C LYS A 242 25.01 3.98 -2.61
N ARG A 243 25.09 5.02 -3.44
CA ARG A 243 26.37 5.69 -3.75
C ARG A 243 27.00 6.32 -2.51
N ILE A 244 26.21 6.85 -1.59
CA ILE A 244 26.70 7.39 -0.31
C ILE A 244 27.30 6.26 0.53
N ILE A 245 26.62 5.12 0.65
CA ILE A 245 27.14 3.93 1.36
C ILE A 245 28.45 3.46 0.74
N THR A 246 28.55 3.42 -0.59
CA THR A 246 29.80 3.07 -1.27
C THR A 246 30.90 4.11 -1.03
N SER A 247 30.57 5.41 -0.95
CA SER A 247 31.52 6.48 -0.64
C SER A 247 32.05 6.39 0.79
N ILE A 248 31.22 5.96 1.75
CA ILE A 248 31.63 5.73 3.15
C ILE A 248 32.68 4.61 3.21
N LYS A 249 32.58 3.57 2.37
CA LYS A 249 33.62 2.51 2.27
C LYS A 249 34.98 3.05 1.84
N ASN A 250 35.01 4.12 1.05
CA ASN A 250 36.25 4.71 0.56
C ASN A 250 36.83 5.76 1.52
N ASN A 251 36.05 6.20 2.53
CA ASN A 251 36.43 7.24 3.49
C ASN A 251 36.29 6.74 4.94
N VAL A 252 36.81 5.53 5.20
CA VAL A 252 36.70 4.82 6.48
C VAL A 252 37.25 5.64 7.65
N ASP A 253 38.34 6.37 7.44
CA ASP A 253 39.07 7.08 8.51
C ASP A 253 38.27 8.24 9.12
N LYS A 254 37.19 8.69 8.48
CA LYS A 254 36.35 9.82 8.92
C LYS A 254 35.08 9.39 9.64
N VAL A 255 34.75 8.10 9.67
CA VAL A 255 33.44 7.62 10.13
C VAL A 255 33.64 6.47 11.11
N GLN A 256 33.23 6.66 12.37
CA GLN A 256 33.25 5.61 13.41
C GLN A 256 32.14 4.56 13.17
N ILE A 257 32.21 3.82 12.07
CA ILE A 257 31.29 2.72 11.76
C ILE A 257 32.03 1.38 11.88
N ASP A 258 31.37 0.41 12.50
CA ASP A 258 31.77 -0.99 12.47
C ASP A 258 31.62 -1.55 11.04
N LEU A 259 32.73 -1.61 10.31
CA LEU A 259 32.80 -2.06 8.92
C LEU A 259 32.29 -3.48 8.71
N SER A 260 32.25 -4.31 9.76
CA SER A 260 31.73 -5.68 9.68
C SER A 260 30.24 -5.74 9.38
N ARG A 261 29.47 -4.69 9.71
CA ARG A 261 28.01 -4.63 9.54
C ARG A 261 27.57 -4.13 8.17
N LEU A 262 28.47 -3.45 7.46
CA LEU A 262 28.17 -2.80 6.20
C LEU A 262 27.75 -3.76 5.07
N PRO A 263 28.40 -4.93 4.89
CA PRO A 263 27.96 -5.93 3.90
C PRO A 263 26.54 -6.45 4.18
N SER A 264 26.22 -6.66 5.46
CA SER A 264 24.89 -7.10 5.88
C SER A 264 23.82 -6.05 5.57
N PHE A 265 24.13 -4.77 5.78
CA PHE A 265 23.23 -3.67 5.44
C PHE A 265 23.01 -3.53 3.92
N GLU A 266 24.05 -3.65 3.10
CA GLU A 266 23.91 -3.64 1.64
C GLU A 266 23.06 -4.80 1.13
N LYS A 267 23.21 -5.99 1.74
CA LYS A 267 22.37 -7.14 1.43
C LYS A 267 20.89 -6.86 1.76
N ILE A 268 20.61 -6.25 2.90
CA ILE A 268 19.24 -5.85 3.28
C ILE A 268 18.69 -4.86 2.25
N LEU A 269 19.44 -3.81 1.89
CA LEU A 269 19.01 -2.83 0.91
C LEU A 269 18.71 -3.44 -0.46
N ALA A 270 19.53 -4.40 -0.92
CA ALA A 270 19.29 -5.11 -2.17
C ALA A 270 18.01 -5.96 -2.11
N VAL A 271 17.75 -6.62 -0.97
CA VAL A 271 16.51 -7.37 -0.76
C VAL A 271 15.29 -6.44 -0.75
N LEU A 272 15.37 -5.31 -0.05
CA LEU A 272 14.28 -4.32 0.02
C LEU A 272 13.96 -3.74 -1.37
N GLU A 273 14.96 -3.44 -2.17
CA GLU A 273 14.77 -2.96 -3.54
C GLU A 273 14.09 -4.03 -4.41
N GLY A 274 14.63 -5.25 -4.45
CA GLY A 274 14.08 -6.32 -5.28
C GLY A 274 12.68 -6.78 -4.85
N GLN A 275 12.38 -6.70 -3.55
CA GLN A 275 11.07 -7.08 -3.03
C GLN A 275 10.01 -5.97 -3.22
N LEU A 276 10.38 -4.70 -2.97
CA LEU A 276 9.41 -3.61 -2.84
C LEU A 276 9.44 -2.61 -4.00
N LEU A 277 10.64 -2.23 -4.47
CA LEU A 277 10.82 -1.11 -5.40
C LEU A 277 10.70 -1.51 -6.87
N ASP A 278 10.96 -2.78 -7.19
CA ASP A 278 10.87 -3.30 -8.56
C ASP A 278 9.41 -3.45 -9.07
N GLY A 279 8.40 -3.08 -8.28
CA GLY A 279 6.99 -3.22 -8.64
C GLY A 279 6.56 -4.69 -8.75
N ARG A 280 7.15 -5.55 -7.93
CA ARG A 280 6.94 -7.00 -7.92
C ARG A 280 6.28 -7.50 -6.65
N ILE A 281 5.74 -6.64 -5.79
CA ILE A 281 5.13 -7.04 -4.51
C ILE A 281 3.98 -8.02 -4.77
N PHE A 282 3.04 -7.65 -5.64
CA PHE A 282 1.92 -8.51 -6.00
C PHE A 282 2.38 -9.76 -6.75
N GLN A 283 3.36 -9.63 -7.67
CA GLN A 283 3.86 -10.77 -8.43
C GLN A 283 4.47 -11.81 -7.49
N ASN A 284 5.40 -11.39 -6.64
CA ASN A 284 6.06 -12.26 -5.68
C ASN A 284 5.06 -12.97 -4.76
N CYS A 285 3.92 -12.34 -4.45
CA CYS A 285 2.85 -12.95 -3.66
C CYS A 285 2.12 -14.09 -4.39
N ILE A 286 1.76 -13.90 -5.66
CA ILE A 286 1.03 -14.93 -6.43
C ILE A 286 1.96 -16.04 -6.95
N GLU A 287 3.28 -15.84 -6.97
CA GLU A 287 4.28 -16.82 -7.42
C GLU A 287 4.90 -17.65 -6.31
N GLN A 288 4.36 -17.54 -5.08
CA GLN A 288 4.82 -18.31 -3.94
C GLN A 288 4.68 -19.82 -4.15
N ILE A 289 5.42 -20.58 -3.34
CA ILE A 289 5.27 -22.03 -3.26
C ILE A 289 4.05 -22.34 -2.38
N PHE A 290 2.94 -22.72 -3.01
CA PHE A 290 1.70 -23.07 -2.31
C PHE A 290 1.63 -24.55 -1.90
N ASP A 291 2.32 -25.43 -2.63
CA ASP A 291 2.32 -26.88 -2.41
C ASP A 291 3.33 -27.26 -1.31
N THR A 292 3.01 -26.96 -0.04
CA THR A 292 3.86 -27.34 1.11
C THR A 292 3.19 -28.41 1.96
N THR A 293 2.19 -28.02 2.76
CA THR A 293 1.47 -28.95 3.65
C THR A 293 0.38 -29.73 2.91
N VAL A 294 -0.19 -29.11 1.87
CA VAL A 294 -1.24 -29.68 1.03
C VAL A 294 -0.97 -29.33 -0.43
N ILE A 295 -1.50 -30.14 -1.35
CA ILE A 295 -1.37 -29.87 -2.80
C ILE A 295 -2.49 -28.91 -3.20
N VAL A 296 -2.14 -27.68 -3.55
CA VAL A 296 -3.06 -26.63 -3.99
C VAL A 296 -3.15 -26.60 -5.51
N THR A 297 -2.01 -26.67 -6.22
CA THR A 297 -1.93 -26.45 -7.67
C THR A 297 -2.58 -27.55 -8.51
N LYS A 298 -2.70 -28.76 -7.95
CA LYS A 298 -3.32 -29.93 -8.61
C LYS A 298 -4.65 -30.33 -7.96
N ASN A 299 -5.38 -29.38 -7.38
CA ASN A 299 -6.69 -29.62 -6.80
C ASN A 299 -7.82 -29.17 -7.76
N PRO A 300 -8.49 -30.09 -8.48
CA PRO A 300 -9.52 -29.75 -9.45
C PRO A 300 -10.81 -29.20 -8.80
N LEU A 301 -11.17 -29.66 -7.60
CA LEU A 301 -12.36 -29.18 -6.90
C LEU A 301 -12.17 -27.71 -6.48
N LEU A 302 -11.03 -27.40 -5.88
CA LEU A 302 -10.69 -26.02 -5.54
C LEU A 302 -10.59 -25.13 -6.79
N GLN A 303 -10.03 -25.66 -7.88
CA GLN A 303 -9.90 -24.92 -9.14
C GLN A 303 -11.27 -24.47 -9.68
N GLU A 304 -12.25 -25.39 -9.72
CA GLU A 304 -13.60 -25.11 -10.20
C GLU A 304 -14.33 -24.13 -9.28
N GLU A 305 -14.24 -24.36 -7.97
CA GLU A 305 -14.85 -23.50 -6.95
C GLU A 305 -14.26 -22.08 -7.00
N PHE A 306 -12.94 -21.94 -7.08
CA PHE A 306 -12.29 -20.64 -7.17
C PHE A 306 -12.74 -19.90 -8.45
N ALA A 307 -12.81 -20.59 -9.59
CA ALA A 307 -13.32 -19.98 -10.81
C ALA A 307 -14.80 -19.55 -10.67
N LEU A 308 -15.64 -20.34 -10.00
CA LEU A 308 -17.03 -20.01 -9.69
C LEU A 308 -17.11 -18.76 -8.81
N MET A 309 -16.28 -18.68 -7.78
CA MET A 309 -16.27 -17.57 -6.85
C MET A 309 -15.87 -16.25 -7.51
N ILE A 310 -14.87 -16.25 -8.39
CA ILE A 310 -14.51 -15.06 -9.18
C ILE A 310 -15.69 -14.59 -10.04
N ARG A 311 -16.42 -15.52 -10.67
CA ARG A 311 -17.62 -15.18 -11.48
C ARG A 311 -18.71 -14.57 -10.61
N GLN A 312 -18.99 -15.15 -9.43
CA GLN A 312 -20.01 -14.68 -8.52
C GLN A 312 -19.70 -13.28 -7.95
N LEU A 313 -18.44 -13.04 -7.56
CA LEU A 313 -18.00 -11.73 -7.11
C LEU A 313 -18.16 -10.69 -8.22
N LEU A 314 -17.70 -11.01 -9.44
CA LEU A 314 -17.85 -10.11 -10.58
C LEU A 314 -19.33 -9.81 -10.87
N SER A 315 -20.21 -10.82 -10.91
CA SER A 315 -21.63 -10.61 -11.18
C SER A 315 -22.34 -9.78 -10.11
N THR A 316 -21.83 -9.78 -8.88
CA THR A 316 -22.38 -8.98 -7.77
C THR A 316 -21.95 -7.52 -7.86
N ILE A 317 -20.74 -7.27 -8.34
CA ILE A 317 -20.12 -5.94 -8.39
C ILE A 317 -20.46 -5.21 -9.69
N GLU A 318 -20.30 -5.88 -10.83
CA GLU A 318 -20.36 -5.31 -12.18
C GLU A 318 -21.66 -4.51 -12.50
N PRO A 319 -22.86 -4.91 -12.05
CA PRO A 319 -24.07 -4.13 -12.27
C PRO A 319 -24.04 -2.75 -11.62
N LYS A 320 -23.39 -2.62 -10.45
CA LYS A 320 -23.37 -1.39 -9.63
C LYS A 320 -22.28 -0.40 -10.05
N LEU A 321 -21.33 -0.84 -10.87
CA LEU A 321 -20.18 -0.03 -11.27
C LEU A 321 -20.62 1.17 -12.13
N GLY A 322 -20.24 2.38 -11.70
CA GLY A 322 -20.59 3.62 -12.38
C GLY A 322 -21.96 4.19 -12.02
N GLU A 323 -22.72 3.54 -11.13
CA GLU A 323 -23.97 4.09 -10.59
C GLU A 323 -23.72 5.15 -9.51
N PHE A 324 -24.72 5.99 -9.23
CA PHE A 324 -24.61 7.07 -8.24
C PHE A 324 -24.43 6.55 -6.80
N HIS A 325 -25.00 5.39 -6.48
CA HIS A 325 -24.97 4.76 -5.16
C HIS A 325 -23.77 3.80 -4.98
N GLU A 326 -22.81 3.84 -5.91
CA GLU A 326 -21.59 3.04 -5.85
C GLU A 326 -20.74 3.47 -4.63
N LEU A 327 -20.45 2.51 -3.73
CA LEU A 327 -19.62 2.75 -2.55
C LEU A 327 -18.17 2.35 -2.81
N ASP A 328 -17.90 1.05 -2.81
CA ASP A 328 -16.55 0.45 -2.85
C ASP A 328 -16.35 -0.49 -4.05
N GLY A 329 -17.34 -0.59 -4.95
CA GLY A 329 -17.36 -1.55 -6.05
C GLY A 329 -16.12 -1.52 -6.94
N ARG A 330 -15.54 -0.34 -7.19
CA ARG A 330 -14.32 -0.21 -8.00
C ARG A 330 -13.10 -0.85 -7.35
N LEU A 331 -12.95 -0.70 -6.04
CA LEU A 331 -11.83 -1.29 -5.30
C LEU A 331 -12.01 -2.81 -5.22
N LYS A 332 -13.24 -3.29 -4.97
CA LYS A 332 -13.55 -4.72 -5.04
C LYS A 332 -13.26 -5.31 -6.42
N TYR A 333 -13.54 -4.57 -7.49
CA TYR A 333 -13.21 -4.99 -8.86
C TYR A 333 -11.70 -5.19 -9.07
N VAL A 334 -10.84 -4.35 -8.48
CA VAL A 334 -9.38 -4.57 -8.50
C VAL A 334 -9.03 -5.90 -7.80
N GLY A 335 -9.69 -6.19 -6.68
CA GLY A 335 -9.57 -7.48 -5.98
C GLY A 335 -9.98 -8.67 -6.86
N VAL A 336 -11.08 -8.55 -7.62
CA VAL A 336 -11.50 -9.58 -8.59
C VAL A 336 -10.43 -9.80 -9.68
N CYS A 337 -9.84 -8.73 -10.22
CA CYS A 337 -8.72 -8.85 -11.17
C CYS A 337 -7.51 -9.57 -10.53
N ALA A 338 -7.21 -9.27 -9.26
CA ALA A 338 -6.12 -9.89 -8.53
C ALA A 338 -6.35 -11.39 -8.30
N LEU A 339 -7.57 -11.78 -7.92
CA LEU A 339 -8.00 -13.17 -7.76
C LEU A 339 -7.93 -13.94 -9.08
N PHE A 340 -8.32 -13.32 -10.19
CA PHE A 340 -8.17 -13.90 -11.52
C PHE A 340 -6.71 -14.19 -11.86
N CYS A 341 -5.80 -13.25 -11.59
CA CYS A 341 -4.36 -13.48 -11.78
C CYS A 341 -3.84 -14.61 -10.88
N LEU A 342 -4.25 -14.66 -9.62
CA LEU A 342 -3.87 -15.73 -8.70
C LEU A 342 -4.37 -17.10 -9.18
N HIS A 343 -5.63 -17.21 -9.59
CA HIS A 343 -6.21 -18.43 -10.15
C HIS A 343 -5.43 -18.91 -11.37
N TYR A 344 -5.16 -17.99 -12.31
CA TYR A 344 -4.36 -18.31 -13.48
C TYR A 344 -2.95 -18.78 -13.13
N GLN A 345 -2.30 -18.13 -12.15
CA GLN A 345 -0.95 -18.48 -11.72
C GLN A 345 -0.90 -19.87 -11.09
N LEU A 346 -1.91 -20.26 -10.32
CA LEU A 346 -2.03 -21.56 -9.67
C LEU A 346 -2.28 -22.70 -10.67
N TYR A 347 -3.22 -22.50 -11.60
CA TYR A 347 -3.79 -23.60 -12.39
C TYR A 347 -3.41 -23.57 -13.89
N ARG A 348 -2.91 -22.44 -14.39
CA ARG A 348 -2.52 -22.25 -15.80
C ARG A 348 -3.65 -22.54 -16.80
N VAL A 349 -4.89 -22.27 -16.42
CA VAL A 349 -6.07 -22.51 -17.26
C VAL A 349 -6.56 -21.21 -17.90
N ASP A 350 -6.65 -21.22 -19.22
CA ASP A 350 -7.14 -20.09 -20.02
C ASP A 350 -8.69 -20.08 -20.08
N ASP A 351 -9.36 -19.49 -19.08
CA ASP A 351 -10.81 -19.23 -19.17
C ASP A 351 -11.07 -17.95 -19.98
N LYS A 352 -11.23 -18.12 -21.31
CA LYS A 352 -11.49 -17.02 -22.25
C LYS A 352 -12.79 -16.26 -21.93
N ARG A 353 -13.80 -16.95 -21.41
CA ARG A 353 -15.11 -16.35 -21.12
C ARG A 353 -15.01 -15.46 -19.90
N GLN A 354 -14.37 -15.95 -18.84
CA GLN A 354 -14.12 -15.17 -17.63
C GLN A 354 -13.18 -14.00 -17.89
N PHE A 355 -12.10 -14.21 -18.64
CA PHE A 355 -11.20 -13.13 -19.06
C PHE A 355 -11.97 -12.02 -19.80
N LYS A 356 -12.81 -12.38 -20.78
CA LYS A 356 -13.59 -11.40 -21.55
C LYS A 356 -14.61 -10.65 -20.67
N ALA A 357 -15.23 -11.33 -19.70
CA ALA A 357 -16.15 -10.70 -18.76
C ALA A 357 -15.45 -9.67 -17.87
N ILE A 358 -14.26 -9.99 -17.35
CA ILE A 358 -13.44 -9.05 -16.59
C ILE A 358 -12.97 -7.92 -17.51
N TRP A 359 -12.46 -8.24 -18.71
CA TRP A 359 -11.99 -7.25 -19.67
C TRP A 359 -13.05 -6.18 -19.95
N ASP A 360 -14.25 -6.60 -20.33
CA ASP A 360 -15.34 -5.73 -20.78
C ASP A 360 -15.83 -4.69 -19.75
N VAL A 361 -15.45 -4.83 -18.47
CA VAL A 361 -15.73 -3.84 -17.42
C VAL A 361 -15.16 -2.45 -17.76
N TYR A 362 -14.13 -2.36 -18.61
CA TYR A 362 -13.59 -1.08 -19.09
C TYR A 362 -14.66 -0.19 -19.74
N LYS A 363 -15.72 -0.78 -20.30
CA LYS A 363 -16.83 -0.04 -20.93
C LYS A 363 -17.57 0.83 -19.91
N LYS A 364 -17.68 0.36 -18.66
CA LYS A 364 -18.30 1.08 -17.53
C LYS A 364 -17.29 1.95 -16.81
N ILE A 365 -16.17 1.36 -16.39
CA ILE A 365 -15.13 2.01 -15.59
C ILE A 365 -13.75 1.79 -16.23
N PRO A 366 -13.34 2.63 -17.21
CA PRO A 366 -12.04 2.46 -17.87
C PRO A 366 -10.85 2.77 -16.95
N ILE A 367 -11.09 3.50 -15.85
CA ILE A 367 -10.09 3.86 -14.84
C ILE A 367 -10.69 3.66 -13.46
N VAL A 368 -9.90 3.06 -12.57
CA VAL A 368 -10.16 2.96 -11.13
C VAL A 368 -9.19 3.86 -10.39
N HIS A 369 -9.70 4.59 -9.40
CA HIS A 369 -8.86 5.32 -8.46
C HIS A 369 -8.49 4.38 -7.30
N LEU A 370 -7.19 4.19 -7.04
CA LEU A 370 -6.74 3.33 -5.94
C LEU A 370 -6.63 4.10 -4.64
N CYS A 371 -5.80 5.15 -4.63
CA CYS A 371 -5.62 6.07 -3.50
C CYS A 371 -4.89 7.33 -3.97
N GLY A 372 -5.02 8.44 -3.23
CA GLY A 372 -4.25 9.66 -3.49
C GLY A 372 -4.45 10.22 -4.90
N ASN A 373 -3.40 10.20 -5.73
CA ASN A 373 -3.45 10.56 -7.15
C ASN A 373 -3.23 9.34 -8.09
N ILE A 374 -3.28 8.12 -7.54
CA ILE A 374 -2.97 6.89 -8.26
C ILE A 374 -4.20 6.39 -9.03
N SER A 375 -4.11 6.50 -10.35
CA SER A 375 -5.06 5.91 -11.29
C SER A 375 -4.58 4.56 -11.80
N TRP A 376 -5.48 3.58 -11.86
CA TRP A 376 -5.21 2.22 -12.32
C TRP A 376 -6.20 1.81 -13.40
N ALA A 377 -5.73 1.00 -14.36
CA ALA A 377 -6.56 0.47 -15.43
C ALA A 377 -6.41 -1.06 -15.51
N ALA A 378 -7.54 -1.77 -15.37
CA ALA A 378 -7.56 -3.23 -15.39
C ALA A 378 -7.01 -3.81 -16.70
N SER A 379 -7.35 -3.21 -17.83
CA SER A 379 -6.87 -3.61 -19.15
C SER A 379 -5.35 -3.56 -19.27
N ARG A 380 -4.72 -2.47 -18.77
CA ARG A 380 -3.26 -2.34 -18.72
C ARG A 380 -2.66 -3.42 -17.82
N PHE A 381 -3.18 -3.53 -16.60
CA PHE A 381 -2.69 -4.49 -15.61
C PHE A 381 -2.73 -5.93 -16.11
N LEU A 382 -3.87 -6.37 -16.67
CA LEU A 382 -4.02 -7.74 -17.17
C LEU A 382 -3.07 -8.05 -18.34
N LEU A 383 -2.86 -7.10 -19.27
CA LEU A 383 -1.93 -7.28 -20.39
C LEU A 383 -0.46 -7.22 -19.96
N GLU A 384 -0.13 -6.42 -18.94
CA GLU A 384 1.21 -6.38 -18.36
C GLU A 384 1.54 -7.71 -17.67
N LYS A 385 0.59 -8.27 -16.93
CA LYS A 385 0.77 -9.56 -16.24
C LYS A 385 0.79 -10.74 -17.19
N TYR A 386 -0.09 -10.73 -18.19
CA TYR A 386 -0.25 -11.85 -19.10
C TYR A 386 -0.35 -11.37 -20.56
N PRO A 387 0.79 -11.03 -21.18
CA PRO A 387 0.82 -10.55 -22.55
C PRO A 387 0.21 -11.54 -23.55
N GLN A 388 0.20 -12.84 -23.24
CA GLN A 388 -0.42 -13.87 -24.07
C GLN A 388 -1.92 -13.68 -24.28
N PHE A 389 -2.64 -13.06 -23.32
CA PHE A 389 -4.06 -12.79 -23.47
C PHE A 389 -4.37 -11.72 -24.52
N SER A 390 -3.38 -10.95 -24.96
CA SER A 390 -3.53 -10.08 -26.15
C SER A 390 -3.97 -10.86 -27.39
N ARG A 391 -3.61 -12.14 -27.52
CA ARG A 391 -4.02 -13.01 -28.63
C ARG A 391 -5.52 -13.33 -28.62
N LEU A 392 -6.18 -13.15 -27.48
CA LEU A 392 -7.62 -13.35 -27.33
C LEU A 392 -8.41 -12.08 -27.68
N LEU A 393 -7.73 -10.97 -27.95
CA LEU A 393 -8.31 -9.66 -28.20
C LEU A 393 -7.99 -9.21 -29.62
N ASP A 394 -9.02 -8.78 -30.36
CA ASP A 394 -8.81 -8.16 -31.66
C ASP A 394 -8.18 -6.76 -31.50
N LYS A 395 -7.42 -6.30 -32.51
CA LYS A 395 -6.83 -4.94 -32.51
C LYS A 395 -7.86 -3.84 -32.21
N LYS A 396 -9.09 -4.00 -32.71
CA LYS A 396 -10.21 -3.09 -32.45
C LYS A 396 -10.60 -3.05 -30.97
N ALA A 397 -10.58 -4.19 -30.28
CA ALA A 397 -10.92 -4.28 -28.86
C ALA A 397 -9.88 -3.54 -27.99
N ILE A 398 -8.59 -3.65 -28.33
CA ILE A 398 -7.51 -2.94 -27.63
C ILE A 398 -7.63 -1.42 -27.86
N GLN A 399 -7.87 -0.99 -29.11
CA GLN A 399 -8.07 0.42 -29.44
C GLN A 399 -9.31 1.02 -28.76
N ALA A 400 -10.39 0.24 -28.64
CA ALA A 400 -11.62 0.68 -27.98
C ALA A 400 -11.40 1.01 -26.49
N VAL A 401 -10.52 0.29 -25.78
CA VAL A 401 -10.17 0.61 -24.39
C VAL A 401 -9.54 2.00 -24.31
N GLU A 402 -8.57 2.29 -25.17
CA GLU A 402 -7.87 3.58 -25.16
C GLU A 402 -8.82 4.73 -25.49
N GLN A 403 -9.66 4.57 -26.51
CA GLN A 403 -10.64 5.57 -26.90
C GLN A 403 -11.68 5.82 -25.80
N GLN A 404 -12.17 4.76 -25.15
CA GLN A 404 -13.09 4.87 -24.02
C GLN A 404 -12.44 5.60 -22.84
N ARG A 405 -11.17 5.34 -22.58
CA ARG A 405 -10.40 6.01 -21.51
C ARG A 405 -10.27 7.51 -21.76
N ILE A 406 -9.89 7.91 -22.97
CA ILE A 406 -9.77 9.33 -23.35
C ILE A 406 -11.13 10.03 -23.22
N THR A 407 -12.19 9.39 -23.74
CA THR A 407 -13.56 9.93 -23.69
C THR A 407 -14.03 10.11 -22.25
N TYR A 408 -13.76 9.13 -21.39
CA TYR A 408 -14.10 9.20 -19.96
C TYR A 408 -13.37 10.34 -19.26
N LEU A 409 -12.07 10.52 -19.51
CA LEU A 409 -11.29 11.62 -18.91
C LEU A 409 -11.80 13.00 -19.36
N GLN A 410 -12.07 13.19 -20.65
CA GLN A 410 -12.64 14.43 -21.19
C GLN A 410 -14.04 14.74 -20.62
N SER A 411 -14.86 13.71 -20.45
CA SER A 411 -16.18 13.83 -19.80
C SER A 411 -16.06 14.25 -18.34
N LYS A 412 -15.08 13.73 -17.60
CA LYS A 412 -14.82 14.13 -16.21
C LYS A 412 -14.23 15.54 -16.11
N GLU A 413 -13.31 15.92 -16.99
CA GLU A 413 -12.73 17.26 -17.04
C GLU A 413 -13.78 18.34 -17.35
N SER A 414 -14.67 18.09 -18.30
CA SER A 414 -15.80 18.99 -18.61
C SER A 414 -16.85 19.08 -17.48
N SER A 415 -16.93 18.06 -16.62
CA SER A 415 -17.79 18.06 -15.44
C SER A 415 -17.17 18.79 -14.23
N LEU A 416 -15.83 18.94 -14.20
CA LEU A 416 -15.09 19.65 -13.14
C LEU A 416 -15.01 21.17 -13.37
N THR A 417 -15.29 21.63 -14.59
CA THR A 417 -15.23 23.05 -14.99
C THR A 417 -16.56 23.80 -14.77
N LYS A 418 -17.49 23.20 -14.04
CA LYS A 418 -18.68 23.83 -13.46
C LYS A 418 -18.61 23.73 -11.95
#